data_AF-A0A6N6BAY2-F1
#
_entry.id   AF-A0A6N6BAY2-F1
#
_cell.length_a   1.000
_cell.length_b   1.000
_cell.length_c   1.000
_cell.angle_alpha   90.00
_cell.angle_beta   90.00
_cell.angle_gamma   90.00
#
_symmetry.space_group_name_H-M   'P 1'
#
loop_
_entity.id
_entity.type
_entity.pdbx_description
1 polymer ?
#
loop_
_entity_poly.entity_id
_entity_poly.type
_entity_poly.pdbx_seq_one_letter_code
_entity_poly.pdbx_strand_id
1 'polypeptide(L)'
;MNQEQTTRDLSWLKEFENHYIGPYTKERNGILTCSEKGKIFSLNILAEDISMFKIKLDKGYFSEQSTHKKCDYMAVDEIKNITIFIELKGKELDCAYQQILTTVDELQKKGLIFKKKYCSAITSKRKHVISNSASVKALMKQISNKGITILNTTNIISKYNLIKENTQYTIKQI
;
A
#
# COMPACT_ATOMS: atom_id res chain seq x y z
N MET A 1 -28.58 -25.93 3.67
CA MET A 1 -27.92 -25.11 2.64
C MET A 1 -27.80 -23.70 3.20
N ASN A 2 -26.79 -23.47 4.05
CA ASN A 2 -26.60 -22.17 4.71
C ASN A 2 -25.60 -21.35 3.89
N GLN A 3 -26.11 -20.38 3.15
CA GLN A 3 -25.27 -19.27 2.72
C GLN A 3 -25.10 -18.35 3.93
N GLU A 4 -24.00 -18.51 4.65
CA GLU A 4 -23.50 -17.45 5.52
C GLU A 4 -23.09 -16.28 4.64
N GLN A 5 -24.06 -15.42 4.32
CA GLN A 5 -23.79 -14.04 3.97
C GLN A 5 -23.31 -13.35 5.25
N THR A 6 -22.03 -13.56 5.58
CA THR A 6 -21.31 -12.57 6.39
C THR A 6 -21.38 -11.26 5.61
N THR A 7 -22.32 -10.39 5.97
CA THR A 7 -22.22 -8.95 5.75
C THR A 7 -20.93 -8.52 6.43
N ARG A 8 -19.82 -8.62 5.70
CA ARG A 8 -18.53 -8.11 6.15
C ARG A 8 -18.72 -6.61 6.26
N ASP A 9 -18.58 -6.12 7.48
CA ASP A 9 -18.77 -4.72 7.80
C ASP A 9 -17.80 -3.87 6.97
N LEU A 10 -18.34 -3.22 5.94
CA LEU A 10 -17.58 -2.31 5.07
C LEU A 10 -17.37 -0.93 5.74
N SER A 11 -17.63 -0.83 7.05
CA SER A 11 -17.63 0.43 7.81
C SER A 11 -16.31 1.17 7.73
N TRP A 12 -15.18 0.46 7.74
CA TRP A 12 -13.89 1.13 7.82
C TRP A 12 -13.46 1.74 6.47
N LEU A 13 -13.96 1.28 5.31
CA LEU A 13 -13.77 2.01 4.05
C LEU A 13 -14.52 3.36 4.04
N LYS A 14 -15.62 3.48 4.80
CA LYS A 14 -16.33 4.78 4.94
C LYS A 14 -15.47 5.84 5.63
N GLU A 15 -14.49 5.43 6.45
CA GLU A 15 -13.47 6.34 7.02
C GLU A 15 -12.73 7.14 5.93
N PHE A 16 -12.67 6.63 4.70
CA PHE A 16 -11.93 7.23 3.58
C PHE A 16 -12.82 7.82 2.48
N GLU A 17 -14.14 7.92 2.67
CA GLU A 17 -15.10 8.30 1.62
C GLU A 17 -14.73 9.58 0.84
N ASN A 18 -14.17 10.58 1.52
CA ASN A 18 -13.78 11.84 0.89
C ASN A 18 -12.31 11.89 0.41
N HIS A 19 -11.57 10.79 0.52
CA HIS A 19 -10.12 10.71 0.29
C HIS A 19 -9.73 9.73 -0.82
N TYR A 20 -10.73 9.13 -1.48
CA TYR A 20 -10.53 8.33 -2.68
C TYR A 20 -10.05 9.21 -3.83
N ILE A 21 -8.98 8.79 -4.52
CA ILE A 21 -8.56 9.42 -5.77
C ILE A 21 -9.06 8.57 -6.92
N GLY A 22 -9.83 9.20 -7.80
CA GLY A 22 -10.62 8.56 -8.85
C GLY A 22 -9.84 7.80 -9.95
N PRO A 23 -10.59 7.21 -10.90
CA PRO A 23 -12.05 7.11 -10.86
C PRO A 23 -12.44 6.06 -9.80
N TYR A 24 -13.61 6.25 -9.19
CA TYR A 24 -14.25 5.20 -8.39
C TYR A 24 -14.48 3.98 -9.29
N THR A 25 -13.53 3.05 -9.36
CA THR A 25 -13.73 1.80 -10.08
C THR A 25 -13.08 0.69 -9.30
N LYS A 26 -13.96 -0.19 -8.84
CA LYS A 26 -13.73 -1.62 -8.81
C LYS A 26 -12.86 -2.04 -10.01
N GLU A 27 -11.53 -1.96 -9.90
CA GLU A 27 -10.65 -2.41 -10.97
C GLU A 27 -10.58 -3.92 -10.91
N ARG A 28 -11.56 -4.57 -11.58
CA ARG A 28 -11.46 -5.95 -12.02
C ARG A 28 -10.75 -5.92 -13.37
N ASN A 29 -9.63 -6.62 -13.49
CA ASN A 29 -8.86 -6.70 -14.74
C ASN A 29 -8.35 -5.33 -15.22
N GLY A 30 -7.83 -4.52 -14.30
CA GLY A 30 -7.34 -3.17 -14.58
C GLY A 30 -5.97 -2.86 -13.99
N ILE A 31 -5.53 -1.59 -14.09
CA ILE A 31 -4.22 -1.12 -13.65
C ILE A 31 -4.36 0.03 -12.65
N LEU A 32 -4.20 -0.27 -11.37
CA LEU A 32 -4.09 0.76 -10.33
C LEU A 32 -2.73 1.43 -10.41
N THR A 33 -2.72 2.74 -10.66
CA THR A 33 -1.48 3.52 -10.75
C THR A 33 -1.43 4.64 -9.70
N CYS A 34 -0.30 4.73 -8.99
CA CYS A 34 0.03 5.86 -8.12
C CYS A 34 1.27 6.54 -8.71
N SER A 35 1.20 7.86 -8.90
CA SER A 35 2.31 8.62 -9.46
C SER A 35 2.51 9.94 -8.75
N GLU A 36 3.76 10.30 -8.52
CA GLU A 36 4.14 11.61 -7.99
C GLU A 36 5.54 12.00 -8.47
N LYS A 37 5.71 13.21 -9.01
CA LYS A 37 7.01 13.74 -9.48
C LYS A 37 7.83 12.75 -10.32
N GLY A 38 7.15 12.06 -11.24
CA GLY A 38 7.74 11.07 -12.15
C GLY A 38 8.08 9.71 -11.52
N LYS A 39 7.78 9.48 -10.23
CA LYS A 39 7.81 8.14 -9.63
C LYS A 39 6.46 7.45 -9.81
N ILE A 40 6.47 6.16 -10.14
CA ILE A 40 5.27 5.43 -10.54
C ILE A 40 5.25 4.04 -9.88
N PHE A 41 4.19 3.79 -9.11
CA PHE A 41 3.77 2.46 -8.71
C PHE A 41 2.61 2.03 -9.62
N SER A 42 2.69 0.85 -10.21
CA SER A 42 1.63 0.29 -11.05
C SER A 42 1.33 -1.14 -10.64
N LEU A 43 0.04 -1.45 -10.45
CA LEU A 43 -0.45 -2.76 -10.06
C LEU A 43 -1.51 -3.23 -11.05
N ASN A 44 -1.16 -4.21 -11.87
CA ASN A 44 -2.10 -4.91 -12.73
C ASN A 44 -2.89 -5.90 -11.86
N ILE A 45 -4.20 -5.71 -11.78
CA ILE A 45 -5.10 -6.55 -10.98
C ILE A 45 -5.64 -7.63 -11.90
N LEU A 46 -4.94 -8.75 -11.97
CA LEU A 46 -5.31 -9.90 -12.82
C LEU A 46 -6.24 -10.89 -12.13
N ALA A 47 -6.51 -10.68 -10.83
CA ALA A 47 -7.47 -11.48 -10.08
C ALA A 47 -8.88 -10.89 -10.21
N GLU A 48 -9.78 -11.60 -10.89
CA GLU A 48 -11.14 -11.16 -11.21
C GLU A 48 -12.03 -10.89 -9.98
N ASP A 49 -11.71 -11.49 -8.84
CA ASP A 49 -12.47 -11.36 -7.59
C ASP A 49 -11.91 -10.31 -6.63
N ILE A 50 -11.00 -9.45 -7.11
CA ILE A 50 -10.42 -8.32 -6.39
C ILE A 50 -11.03 -7.00 -6.89
N SER A 51 -11.09 -6.03 -5.99
CA SER A 51 -11.52 -4.67 -6.21
C SER A 51 -10.67 -3.76 -5.33
N MET A 52 -9.58 -3.23 -5.90
CA MET A 52 -8.67 -2.35 -5.18
C MET A 52 -9.16 -0.90 -5.23
N PHE A 53 -9.18 -0.25 -4.07
CA PHE A 53 -9.39 1.18 -3.91
C PHE A 53 -8.05 1.88 -3.72
N LYS A 54 -7.90 3.07 -4.31
CA LYS A 54 -6.74 3.95 -4.12
C LYS A 54 -7.12 5.12 -3.22
N ILE A 55 -6.39 5.27 -2.13
CA ILE A 55 -6.59 6.32 -1.12
C ILE A 55 -5.33 7.18 -1.05
N LYS A 56 -5.48 8.51 -1.10
CA LYS A 56 -4.37 9.43 -0.82
C LYS A 56 -4.30 9.68 0.68
N LEU A 57 -3.12 9.42 1.25
CA LEU A 57 -2.91 9.53 2.69
C LEU A 57 -2.21 10.84 3.05
N ASP A 58 -0.98 11.05 2.57
CA ASP A 58 -0.26 12.31 2.77
C ASP A 58 -0.96 13.46 2.05
N LYS A 59 -1.28 14.53 2.78
CA LYS A 59 -2.06 15.69 2.29
C LYS A 59 -3.42 15.30 1.68
N GLY A 60 -3.95 14.16 2.12
CA GLY A 60 -5.27 13.65 1.77
C GLY A 60 -6.00 13.34 3.07
N TYR A 61 -6.14 12.05 3.37
CA TYR A 61 -6.73 11.58 4.63
C TYR A 61 -6.07 12.17 5.88
N PHE A 62 -4.74 12.27 5.87
CA PHE A 62 -4.01 13.00 6.89
C PHE A 62 -3.80 14.44 6.42
N SER A 63 -4.36 15.39 7.17
CA SER A 63 -4.24 16.82 6.89
C SER A 63 -2.78 17.30 6.85
N GLU A 64 -2.52 18.41 6.15
CA GLU A 64 -1.18 19.01 6.05
C GLU A 64 -0.59 19.44 7.41
N GLN A 65 -1.44 19.64 8.42
CA GLN A 65 -1.05 20.01 9.78
C GLN A 65 -0.59 18.80 10.62
N SER A 66 -0.65 17.58 10.08
CA SER A 66 -0.14 16.38 10.74
C SER A 66 1.37 16.53 10.98
N THR A 67 1.77 16.45 12.25
CA THR A 67 3.17 16.56 12.70
C THR A 67 4.07 15.46 12.14
N HIS A 68 3.50 14.30 11.79
CA HIS A 68 4.24 13.18 11.24
C HIS A 68 3.89 12.96 9.77
N LYS A 69 4.92 12.93 8.92
CA LYS A 69 4.78 12.57 7.51
C LYS A 69 4.25 11.15 7.37
N LYS A 70 3.32 10.98 6.45
CA LYS A 70 2.67 9.71 6.15
C LYS A 70 3.13 9.23 4.79
N CYS A 71 2.87 7.96 4.49
CA CYS A 71 3.09 7.48 3.14
C CYS A 71 2.11 8.16 2.18
N ASP A 72 2.48 8.29 0.91
CA ASP A 72 1.69 9.03 -0.08
C ASP A 72 0.32 8.40 -0.34
N TYR A 73 0.27 7.07 -0.51
CA TYR A 73 -0.94 6.35 -0.91
C TYR A 73 -1.13 5.04 -0.14
N MET A 74 -2.38 4.56 -0.14
CA MET A 74 -2.76 3.20 0.23
C MET A 74 -3.63 2.61 -0.88
N ALA A 75 -3.31 1.40 -1.32
CA ALA A 75 -4.18 0.60 -2.17
C ALA A 75 -4.80 -0.51 -1.34
N VAL A 76 -6.12 -0.71 -1.39
CA VAL A 76 -6.79 -1.69 -0.54
C VAL A 76 -7.92 -2.44 -1.24
N ASP A 77 -7.96 -3.75 -1.06
CA ASP A 77 -9.15 -4.57 -1.26
C ASP A 77 -9.66 -5.01 0.11
N GLU A 78 -10.92 -4.68 0.39
CA GLU A 78 -11.54 -4.97 1.68
C GLU A 78 -11.98 -6.42 1.83
N ILE A 79 -12.60 -6.99 0.79
CA ILE A 79 -13.21 -8.32 0.84
C ILE A 79 -12.13 -9.38 1.09
N LYS A 80 -10.99 -9.26 0.42
CA LYS A 80 -9.80 -10.11 0.52
C LYS A 80 -8.79 -9.57 1.54
N ASN A 81 -9.03 -8.37 2.07
CA ASN A 81 -8.25 -7.69 3.11
C ASN A 81 -6.76 -7.62 2.73
N ILE A 82 -6.51 -7.09 1.54
CA ILE A 82 -5.18 -6.84 0.96
C ILE A 82 -4.93 -5.35 1.01
N THR A 83 -3.83 -4.94 1.62
CA THR A 83 -3.44 -3.53 1.76
C THR A 83 -2.01 -3.34 1.29
N ILE A 84 -1.76 -2.32 0.47
CA ILE A 84 -0.45 -1.94 -0.02
C ILE A 84 -0.20 -0.49 0.36
N PHE A 85 0.77 -0.25 1.24
CA PHE A 85 1.24 1.09 1.59
C PHE A 85 2.30 1.54 0.57
N ILE A 86 2.08 2.69 -0.06
CA ILE A 86 2.88 3.13 -1.19
C ILE A 86 3.48 4.50 -0.89
N GLU A 87 4.80 4.57 -0.84
CA GLU A 87 5.54 5.83 -0.74
C GLU A 87 6.23 6.16 -2.07
N LEU A 88 5.94 7.36 -2.60
CA LEU A 88 6.44 7.90 -3.87
C LEU A 88 7.29 9.16 -3.66
N LYS A 89 7.90 9.32 -2.50
CA LYS A 89 8.87 10.38 -2.24
C LYS A 89 10.02 9.83 -1.42
N GLY A 90 11.23 9.93 -1.97
CA GLY A 90 12.41 9.69 -1.18
C GLY A 90 13.69 9.79 -2.00
N LYS A 91 14.59 10.67 -1.54
CA LYS A 91 16.03 10.50 -1.78
C LYS A 91 16.61 9.39 -0.89
N GLU A 92 15.88 9.00 0.15
CA GLU A 92 16.32 8.15 1.25
C GLU A 92 15.22 7.13 1.61
N LEU A 93 15.62 5.85 1.67
CA LEU A 93 14.71 4.72 1.84
C LEU A 93 14.25 4.55 3.29
N ASP A 94 15.05 5.02 4.25
CA ASP A 94 14.72 5.06 5.68
C ASP A 94 13.56 6.00 5.96
N CYS A 95 13.56 7.22 5.40
CA CYS A 95 12.45 8.15 5.49
C CYS A 95 11.15 7.52 4.99
N ALA A 96 11.20 6.85 3.83
CA ALA A 96 10.04 6.18 3.26
C ALA A 96 9.50 5.07 4.16
N TYR A 97 10.38 4.22 4.71
CA TYR A 97 9.97 3.19 5.66
C TYR A 97 9.45 3.75 6.98
N GLN A 98 10.01 4.85 7.47
CA GLN A 98 9.49 5.54 8.65
C GLN A 98 8.08 6.10 8.40
N GLN A 99 7.82 6.68 7.24
CA GLN A 99 6.50 7.16 6.84
C GLN A 99 5.49 6.01 6.76
N ILE A 100 5.88 4.86 6.19
CA ILE A 100 5.03 3.66 6.14
C ILE A 100 4.70 3.16 7.55
N LEU A 101 5.70 3.02 8.42
CA LEU A 101 5.50 2.58 9.81
C LEU A 101 4.55 3.52 10.56
N THR A 102 4.78 4.83 10.42
CA THR A 102 3.94 5.88 11.02
C THR A 102 2.51 5.78 10.51
N THR A 103 2.30 5.60 9.20
CA THR A 103 0.96 5.39 8.64
C THR A 103 0.27 4.19 9.27
N VAL A 104 0.94 3.03 9.31
CA VAL A 104 0.35 1.81 9.87
C VAL A 104 -0.06 2.03 11.32
N ASP A 105 0.81 2.64 12.12
CA ASP A 105 0.53 2.90 13.54
C ASP A 105 -0.66 3.84 13.74
N GLU A 106 -0.75 4.92 12.98
CA GLU A 106 -1.87 5.86 13.08
C GLU A 106 -3.20 5.24 12.64
N LEU A 107 -3.20 4.41 11.59
CA LEU A 107 -4.41 3.71 11.15
C LEU A 107 -4.82 2.62 12.17
N GLN A 108 -3.86 1.92 12.78
CA GLN A 108 -4.15 0.96 13.84
C GLN A 108 -4.71 1.62 15.10
N LYS A 109 -4.20 2.80 15.50
CA LYS A 109 -4.76 3.59 16.61
C LYS A 109 -6.21 3.99 16.37
N LYS A 110 -6.60 4.16 15.11
CA LYS A 110 -7.99 4.42 14.70
C LYS A 110 -8.86 3.16 14.61
N GLY A 111 -8.31 1.99 15.00
CA GLY A 111 -9.04 0.73 15.02
C GLY A 111 -9.01 -0.06 13.71
N LEU A 112 -8.25 0.37 12.69
CA LEU A 112 -8.20 -0.32 11.42
C LEU A 112 -7.29 -1.56 11.50
N ILE A 113 -7.79 -2.70 11.03
CA ILE A 113 -7.10 -3.99 11.07
C ILE A 113 -6.88 -4.52 9.65
N PHE A 114 -5.61 -4.65 9.29
CA PHE A 114 -5.18 -5.17 7.98
C PHE A 114 -4.60 -6.58 8.12
N LYS A 115 -5.13 -7.54 7.36
CA LYS A 115 -4.69 -8.94 7.36
C LYS A 115 -3.47 -9.14 6.47
N LYS A 116 -3.59 -8.86 5.17
CA LYS A 116 -2.48 -9.00 4.20
C LYS A 116 -1.90 -7.63 3.91
N LYS A 117 -0.73 -7.34 4.49
CA LYS A 117 -0.07 -6.05 4.39
C LYS A 117 1.15 -6.14 3.49
N TYR A 118 1.27 -5.19 2.57
CA TYR A 118 2.41 -5.00 1.71
C TYR A 118 2.88 -3.55 1.78
N CYS A 119 4.12 -3.28 1.43
CA CYS A 119 4.57 -1.92 1.20
C CYS A 119 5.54 -1.79 0.04
N SER A 120 5.52 -0.64 -0.62
CA SER A 120 6.42 -0.28 -1.71
C SER A 120 6.97 1.12 -1.48
N ALA A 121 8.29 1.26 -1.53
CA ALA A 121 8.99 2.55 -1.48
C ALA A 121 9.70 2.77 -2.82
N ILE A 122 9.25 3.77 -3.58
CA ILE A 122 9.78 4.08 -4.92
C ILE A 122 10.68 5.30 -4.83
N THR A 123 11.99 5.06 -4.86
CA THR A 123 13.02 6.10 -4.76
C THR A 123 13.58 6.47 -6.13
N SER A 124 14.17 7.67 -6.23
CA SER A 124 14.91 8.09 -7.42
C SER A 124 16.33 7.51 -7.49
N LYS A 125 16.90 7.09 -6.35
CA LYS A 125 18.25 6.52 -6.26
C LYS A 125 18.23 4.99 -6.39
N ARG A 126 19.34 4.39 -6.88
CA ARG A 126 19.52 2.94 -7.03
C ARG A 126 19.38 2.20 -5.69
N LYS A 127 18.36 1.34 -5.57
CA LYS A 127 18.07 0.53 -4.35
C LYS A 127 19.30 -0.21 -3.81
N HIS A 128 20.14 -0.75 -4.71
CA HIS A 128 21.35 -1.52 -4.37
C HIS A 128 22.43 -0.73 -3.60
N VAL A 129 22.37 0.60 -3.61
CA VAL A 129 23.30 1.49 -2.88
C VAL A 129 22.74 1.86 -1.50
N ILE A 130 21.43 1.77 -1.28
CA ILE A 130 20.73 2.34 -0.11
C ILE A 130 20.25 1.24 0.85
N SER A 131 19.97 0.04 0.36
CA SER A 131 19.47 -1.08 1.17
C SER A 131 20.49 -1.65 2.16
N ASN A 132 21.75 -1.24 2.08
CA ASN A 132 22.83 -1.79 2.92
C ASN A 132 23.11 -1.00 4.20
N SER A 133 22.46 0.15 4.41
CA SER A 133 22.64 0.89 5.67
C SER A 133 22.01 0.15 6.86
N ALA A 134 22.62 0.30 8.04
CA ALA A 134 22.09 -0.29 9.27
C ALA A 134 20.69 0.27 9.61
N SER A 135 20.46 1.56 9.36
CA SER A 135 19.16 2.21 9.59
C SER A 135 18.05 1.58 8.75
N VAL A 136 18.29 1.39 7.45
CA VAL A 136 17.32 0.77 6.54
C VAL A 136 17.05 -0.68 6.94
N LYS A 137 18.08 -1.46 7.28
CA LYS A 137 17.90 -2.84 7.75
C LYS A 137 17.07 -2.92 9.03
N ALA A 138 17.30 -2.03 9.99
CA ALA A 138 16.51 -1.96 11.22
C ALA A 138 15.03 -1.64 10.92
N LEU A 139 14.76 -0.69 10.02
CA LEU A 139 13.40 -0.34 9.61
C LEU A 139 12.71 -1.47 8.84
N MET A 140 13.43 -2.16 7.94
CA MET A 140 12.90 -3.34 7.24
C MET A 140 12.50 -4.46 8.22
N LYS A 141 13.31 -4.66 9.28
CA LYS A 141 12.98 -5.60 10.36
C LYS A 141 11.73 -5.16 11.11
N GLN A 142 11.59 -3.87 11.44
CA GLN A 142 10.38 -3.35 12.09
C GLN A 142 9.12 -3.55 11.22
N ILE A 143 9.22 -3.27 9.91
CA ILE A 143 8.14 -3.51 8.94
C ILE A 143 7.76 -5.00 8.92
N SER A 144 8.75 -5.88 8.87
CA SER A 144 8.54 -7.33 8.86
C SER A 144 7.92 -7.83 10.17
N ASN A 145 8.35 -7.30 11.32
CA ASN A 145 7.76 -7.61 12.64
C ASN A 145 6.29 -7.19 12.74
N LYS A 146 5.88 -6.15 11.99
CA LYS A 146 4.45 -5.78 11.86
C LYS A 146 3.69 -6.65 10.86
N GLY A 147 4.31 -7.70 10.30
CA GLY A 147 3.71 -8.60 9.32
C GLY A 147 3.44 -7.92 7.97
N ILE A 148 4.27 -6.97 7.57
CA ILE A 148 4.17 -6.26 6.30
C ILE A 148 5.24 -6.81 5.34
N THR A 149 4.82 -7.27 4.17
CA THR A 149 5.72 -7.75 3.12
C THR A 149 6.26 -6.58 2.29
N ILE A 150 7.58 -6.43 2.24
CA ILE A 150 8.23 -5.39 1.43
C ILE A 150 8.30 -5.85 -0.02
N LEU A 151 7.65 -5.11 -0.91
CA LEU A 151 7.70 -5.38 -2.34
C LEU A 151 9.05 -4.97 -2.93
N ASN A 152 9.55 -5.77 -3.86
CA ASN A 152 10.78 -5.42 -4.56
C ASN A 152 10.51 -4.32 -5.58
N THR A 153 11.32 -3.27 -5.54
CA THR A 153 11.11 -2.03 -6.29
C THR A 153 12.28 -1.80 -7.21
N THR A 154 11.99 -1.39 -8.44
CA THR A 154 12.93 -0.77 -9.36
C THR A 154 12.94 0.74 -9.14
N ASN A 155 14.00 1.42 -9.56
CA ASN A 155 14.08 2.87 -9.39
C ASN A 155 13.01 3.55 -10.24
N ILE A 156 12.38 4.58 -9.70
CA ILE A 156 11.46 5.50 -10.39
C ILE A 156 10.15 4.84 -10.84
N ILE A 157 10.16 3.66 -11.45
CA ILE A 157 8.96 2.96 -11.91
C ILE A 157 9.03 1.55 -11.36
N SER A 158 7.99 1.09 -10.65
CA SER A 158 7.83 -0.30 -10.24
C SER A 158 6.46 -0.81 -10.69
N LYS A 159 6.45 -1.96 -11.37
CA LYS A 159 5.26 -2.60 -11.90
C LYS A 159 5.07 -3.97 -11.26
N TYR A 160 3.84 -4.31 -10.95
CA TYR A 160 3.48 -5.55 -10.30
C TYR A 160 2.21 -6.14 -10.88
N ASN A 161 2.10 -7.46 -10.83
CA ASN A 161 0.86 -8.20 -11.02
C ASN A 161 0.33 -8.65 -9.65
N LEU A 162 -0.95 -8.35 -9.38
CA LEU A 162 -1.72 -9.00 -8.33
C LEU A 162 -2.50 -10.16 -8.96
N ILE A 163 -2.05 -11.38 -8.64
CA ILE A 163 -2.60 -12.63 -9.20
C ILE A 163 -3.23 -13.47 -8.10
N LYS A 164 -4.17 -14.32 -8.50
CA LYS A 164 -4.72 -15.38 -7.66
C LYS A 164 -4.13 -16.71 -8.12
N GLU A 165 -3.29 -17.31 -7.29
CA GLU A 165 -2.74 -18.65 -7.52
C GLU A 165 -3.41 -19.59 -6.52
N ASN A 166 -4.22 -20.53 -7.03
CA ASN A 166 -5.10 -21.39 -6.24
C ASN A 166 -6.06 -20.55 -5.37
N THR A 167 -5.87 -20.57 -4.05
CA THR A 167 -6.67 -19.83 -3.05
C THR A 167 -5.91 -18.65 -2.46
N GLN A 168 -4.69 -18.37 -2.93
CA GLN A 168 -3.82 -17.33 -2.40
C GLN A 168 -3.65 -16.17 -3.38
N TYR A 169 -3.46 -14.98 -2.82
CA TYR A 169 -3.23 -13.75 -3.58
C TYR A 169 -1.78 -13.34 -3.41
N THR A 170 -1.11 -13.13 -4.53
CA THR A 170 0.33 -12.86 -4.56
C THR A 170 0.59 -11.62 -5.41
N ILE A 171 1.54 -10.79 -4.97
CA ILE A 171 2.03 -9.65 -5.73
C ILE A 171 3.40 -10.00 -6.28
N LYS A 172 3.53 -10.03 -7.62
CA LYS A 172 4.79 -10.35 -8.31
C LYS A 172 5.27 -9.15 -9.10
N GLN A 173 6.56 -8.85 -9.03
CA GLN A 173 7.18 -7.81 -9.84
C GLN A 173 7.27 -8.27 -11.30
N ILE A 174 7.18 -7.32 -12.25
CA ILE A 174 7.29 -7.52 -13.69
C ILE A 174 8.48 -6.72 -14.23
#